data_AF-A0A2M9QBN3-F1
#
_entry.id   AF-A0A2M9QBN3-F1
#
_cell.length_a   1.000
_cell.length_b   1.000
_cell.length_c   1.000
_cell.angle_alpha   90.00
_cell.angle_beta   90.00
_cell.angle_gamma   90.00
#
_symmetry.space_group_name_H-M   'P 1'
#
loop_
_entity.id
_entity.type
_entity.pdbx_description
1 polymer ?
#
loop_
_entity_poly.entity_id
_entity_poly.type
_entity_poly.pdbx_seq_one_letter_code
_entity_poly.pdbx_strand_id
1 'polypeptide(L)'
;AQGSKAPIQRLADQISGVFVPIVVGIALVTFLIWIIWVQPGEFTPALEVLIAVLVIACPCALGLATPTSIMAGSGRAAEVGILFKGGEHLEQTQSIDTV
;
A
#
# COMPACT_ATOMS: atom_id res chain seq x y z
N ALA A 1 25.45 -2.27 9.18
CA ALA A 1 24.85 -3.57 9.57
C ALA A 1 23.56 -3.43 10.40
N GLN A 2 22.88 -2.28 10.42
CA GLN A 2 21.55 -2.19 11.05
C GLN A 2 20.51 -1.98 9.97
N GLY A 3 20.20 -3.07 9.27
CA GLY A 3 19.02 -3.23 8.44
C GLY A 3 17.78 -3.36 9.31
N SER A 4 17.54 -2.35 10.16
CA SER A 4 16.28 -2.17 10.85
C SER A 4 15.31 -1.63 9.80
N LYS A 5 14.41 -2.47 9.29
CA LYS A 5 13.29 -2.00 8.47
C LYS A 5 12.59 -0.90 9.28
N ALA A 6 12.57 0.33 8.76
CA ALA A 6 11.87 1.43 9.42
C ALA A 6 10.44 0.99 9.79
N PRO A 7 9.91 1.32 10.98
CA PRO A 7 8.62 0.82 11.46
C PRO A 7 7.47 1.07 10.48
N ILE A 8 7.40 2.25 9.87
CA ILE A 8 6.44 2.57 8.80
C ILE A 8 6.57 1.70 7.54
N GLN A 9 7.78 1.24 7.23
CA GLN A 9 8.02 0.36 6.08
C GLN A 9 7.42 -1.02 6.35
N ARG A 10 7.38 -1.45 7.62
CA ARG A 10 6.67 -2.67 8.05
C ARG A 10 5.15 -2.48 8.02
N LEU A 11 4.63 -1.31 8.40
CA LEU A 11 3.20 -1.00 8.32
C LEU A 11 2.69 -1.00 6.87
N ALA A 12 3.43 -0.38 5.95
CA ALA A 12 3.12 -0.40 4.52
C ALA A 12 3.20 -1.83 3.93
N ASP A 13 4.22 -2.61 4.30
CA ASP A 13 4.34 -4.03 3.93
C ASP A 13 3.16 -4.86 4.49
N GLN A 14 2.72 -4.59 5.72
CA GLN A 14 1.63 -5.32 6.38
C GLN A 14 0.26 -5.01 5.74
N ILE A 15 0.01 -3.75 5.40
CA ILE A 15 -1.20 -3.36 4.66
C ILE A 15 -1.19 -4.03 3.28
N SER A 16 -0.08 -3.96 2.55
CA SER A 16 0.05 -4.61 1.24
C SER A 16 -0.13 -6.13 1.33
N GLY A 17 0.40 -6.75 2.39
CA GLY A 17 0.27 -8.19 2.65
C GLY A 17 -1.17 -8.65 2.92
N VAL A 18 -2.07 -7.76 3.34
CA VAL A 18 -3.50 -8.05 3.55
C VAL A 18 -4.34 -7.61 2.35
N PHE A 19 -4.00 -6.48 1.73
CA PHE A 19 -4.78 -5.92 0.62
C PHE A 19 -4.70 -6.78 -0.64
N VAL A 20 -3.50 -7.27 -0.98
CA VAL A 20 -3.28 -8.13 -2.14
C VAL A 20 -4.13 -9.41 -2.11
N PRO A 21 -4.13 -10.23 -1.03
CA PRO A 21 -4.95 -11.44 -1.00
C PRO A 21 -6.46 -11.15 -1.03
N ILE A 22 -6.92 -10.03 -0.44
CA ILE A 22 -8.33 -9.62 -0.51
C ILE A 22 -8.75 -9.34 -1.95
N VAL A 23 -7.97 -8.53 -2.67
CA VAL A 23 -8.25 -8.19 -4.08
C VAL A 23 -8.26 -9.45 -4.95
N VAL A 24 -7.28 -10.34 -4.78
CA VAL A 24 -7.22 -11.61 -5.54
C VAL A 24 -8.45 -12.47 -5.24
N GLY A 25 -8.90 -12.53 -3.99
CA GLY A 25 -10.14 -13.22 -3.61
C GLY A 25 -11.37 -12.64 -4.32
N ILE A 26 -11.51 -11.32 -4.34
CA ILE A 26 -12.64 -10.63 -5.01
C ILE A 26 -12.59 -10.86 -6.52
N ALA A 27 -11.41 -10.83 -7.15
CA ALA A 27 -11.25 -11.10 -8.57
C ALA A 27 -11.70 -12.53 -8.94
N LEU A 28 -11.31 -13.54 -8.14
CA LEU A 28 -11.74 -14.92 -8.34
C LEU A 28 -13.25 -15.10 -8.16
N VAL A 29 -13.84 -14.49 -7.12
CA VAL A 29 -15.29 -14.52 -6.90
C VAL A 29 -16.04 -13.87 -8.05
N THR A 30 -15.55 -12.72 -8.53
CA THR A 30 -16.16 -12.01 -9.67
C THR A 30 -16.09 -12.86 -10.93
N PHE A 31 -14.96 -13.49 -11.22
CA PHE A 31 -14.81 -14.41 -12.36
C PHE A 31 -15.76 -15.61 -12.26
N LEU A 32 -15.87 -16.22 -11.08
CA LEU A 32 -16.77 -17.37 -10.83
C LEU A 32 -18.25 -16.99 -10.94
N ILE A 33 -18.65 -15.83 -10.41
CA ILE A 33 -20.02 -15.34 -10.58
C ILE A 33 -20.30 -15.12 -12.07
N TRP A 34 -19.32 -14.58 -12.81
CA TRP A 34 -19.59 -14.19 -14.19
C TRP A 34 -19.73 -15.38 -15.15
N ILE A 35 -18.89 -16.41 -14.96
CA ILE A 35 -18.93 -17.64 -15.75
C ILE A 35 -20.14 -18.53 -15.43
N ILE A 36 -20.68 -18.46 -14.21
CA ILE A 36 -21.81 -19.31 -13.78
C ILE A 36 -23.17 -18.65 -14.06
N TRP A 37 -23.32 -17.32 -13.85
CA TRP A 37 -24.63 -16.68 -13.78
C TRP A 37 -25.02 -15.76 -14.94
N VAL A 38 -24.07 -15.16 -15.69
CA VAL A 38 -24.43 -14.07 -16.63
C VAL A 38 -24.33 -14.47 -18.10
N GLN A 39 -23.28 -15.18 -18.52
CA GLN A 39 -23.08 -15.59 -19.92
C GLN A 39 -22.40 -16.97 -20.00
N PRO A 40 -23.16 -18.08 -20.02
CA PRO A 40 -22.58 -19.40 -20.24
C PRO A 40 -22.05 -19.51 -21.68
N GLY A 41 -20.72 -19.45 -21.86
CA GLY A 41 -20.03 -19.77 -23.12
C GLY A 41 -19.29 -18.63 -23.84
N GLU A 42 -19.44 -17.38 -23.40
CA GLU A 42 -18.76 -16.21 -24.01
C GLU A 42 -17.56 -15.77 -23.13
N PHE A 43 -16.34 -16.17 -23.52
CA PHE A 43 -15.11 -15.87 -22.79
C PHE A 43 -14.67 -14.39 -22.90
N THR A 44 -15.08 -13.71 -23.96
CA THR A 44 -14.69 -12.31 -24.26
C THR A 44 -15.11 -11.33 -23.16
N PRO A 45 -16.39 -11.24 -22.75
CA PRO A 45 -16.79 -10.33 -21.68
C PRO A 45 -16.14 -10.71 -20.35
N ALA A 46 -16.04 -12.00 -20.00
CA ALA A 46 -15.47 -12.44 -18.72
C ALA A 46 -14.02 -12.00 -18.49
N LEU A 47 -13.19 -12.01 -19.54
CA LEU A 47 -11.82 -11.50 -19.51
C LEU A 47 -11.78 -9.98 -19.30
N GLU A 48 -12.74 -9.23 -19.83
CA GLU A 48 -12.78 -7.77 -19.77
C GLU A 48 -12.97 -7.25 -18.33
N VAL A 49 -13.90 -7.80 -17.54
CA VAL A 49 -14.03 -7.40 -16.11
C VAL A 49 -12.93 -8.00 -15.25
N LEU A 50 -12.40 -9.19 -15.57
CA LEU A 50 -11.23 -9.69 -14.84
C LEU A 50 -10.07 -8.68 -14.93
N ILE A 51 -9.78 -8.18 -16.14
CA ILE A 51 -8.77 -7.15 -16.36
C ILE A 51 -9.18 -5.84 -15.69
N ALA A 52 -10.44 -5.41 -15.82
CA ALA A 52 -10.92 -4.16 -15.22
C ALA A 52 -10.77 -4.15 -13.68
N VAL A 53 -11.09 -5.26 -13.02
CA VAL A 53 -10.96 -5.42 -11.56
C VAL A 53 -9.49 -5.41 -11.13
N LEU A 54 -8.61 -6.09 -11.88
CA LEU A 54 -7.16 -6.07 -11.61
C LEU A 54 -6.56 -4.68 -11.79
N VAL A 55 -6.97 -3.94 -12.83
CA VAL A 55 -6.48 -2.59 -13.12
C VAL A 55 -6.94 -1.60 -12.04
N ILE A 56 -8.21 -1.64 -11.64
CA ILE A 56 -8.75 -0.79 -10.58
C ILE A 56 -8.08 -1.05 -9.24
N ALA A 57 -7.59 -2.26 -9.00
CA ALA A 57 -7.01 -2.63 -7.73
C ALA A 57 -5.52 -2.30 -7.57
N CYS A 58 -4.83 -1.73 -8.59
CA CYS A 58 -3.40 -1.44 -8.45
C CYS A 58 -3.14 -0.53 -7.24
N PRO A 59 -2.39 -0.98 -6.20
CA PRO A 59 -2.03 -0.16 -5.06
C PRO A 59 -0.84 0.78 -5.38
N CYS A 60 -0.77 1.28 -6.61
CA CYS A 60 0.34 2.04 -7.16
C CYS A 60 0.73 3.26 -6.28
N ALA A 61 -0.24 3.87 -5.57
CA ALA A 61 0.00 5.01 -4.68
C ALA A 61 0.53 4.63 -3.27
N LEU A 62 0.28 3.40 -2.82
CA LEU A 62 0.56 2.95 -1.46
C LEU A 62 2.07 2.89 -1.18
N GLY A 63 2.87 2.53 -2.19
CA GLY A 63 4.33 2.46 -2.07
C GLY A 63 5.04 3.82 -1.99
N LEU A 64 4.40 4.89 -2.47
CA LEU A 64 4.97 6.25 -2.48
C LEU A 64 4.49 7.12 -1.30
N ALA A 65 3.37 6.78 -0.66
CA ALA A 65 2.82 7.56 0.45
C ALA A 65 3.79 7.69 1.65
N THR A 66 4.50 6.60 1.98
CA THR A 66 5.46 6.56 3.10
C THR A 66 6.72 7.40 2.86
N PRO A 67 7.47 7.26 1.75
CA PRO A 67 8.65 8.08 1.54
C PRO A 67 8.32 9.56 1.32
N THR A 68 7.18 9.89 0.69
CA THR A 68 6.78 11.28 0.46
C THR A 68 6.48 12.03 1.75
N SER A 69 5.77 11.40 2.69
CA SER A 69 5.49 11.98 4.00
C SER A 69 6.77 12.19 4.84
N ILE A 70 7.70 11.23 4.85
CA ILE A 70 8.99 11.36 5.56
C ILE A 70 9.86 12.47 4.95
N MET A 71 9.97 12.53 3.62
CA MET A 71 10.78 13.57 2.97
C MET A 71 10.20 14.97 3.19
N ALA A 72 8.87 15.13 3.09
CA ALA A 72 8.21 16.41 3.37
C ALA A 72 8.33 16.82 4.84
N GLY A 73 8.13 15.89 5.79
CA GLY A 73 8.20 16.14 7.22
C GLY A 73 9.61 16.50 7.69
N SER A 74 10.63 15.76 7.25
CA SER A 74 12.03 16.07 7.57
C SER A 74 12.51 17.39 6.93
N GLY A 75 12.03 17.72 5.73
CA GLY A 75 12.29 19.02 5.10
C GLY A 75 11.73 20.19 5.92
N ARG A 76 10.49 20.08 6.43
CA ARG A 76 9.91 21.09 7.33
C ARG A 76 10.67 21.22 8.65
N ALA A 77 11.09 20.10 9.25
CA ALA A 77 11.89 20.14 10.46
C ALA A 77 13.26 20.82 10.28
N ALA A 78 13.89 20.61 9.12
CA ALA A 78 15.17 21.24 8.79
C ALA A 78 15.05 22.77 8.68
N GLU A 79 13.91 23.31 8.25
CA GLU A 79 13.65 24.77 8.24
C GLU A 79 13.63 25.37 9.65
N VAL A 80 13.32 24.58 10.67
CA VAL A 80 13.30 25.00 12.09
C VAL A 80 14.65 24.69 12.78
N GLY A 81 15.65 24.24 12.03
CA GLY A 81 16.99 23.91 12.54
C GLY A 81 17.09 22.53 13.19
N ILE A 82 16.08 21.66 13.03
CA ILE A 82 16.07 20.30 13.56
C ILE A 82 16.38 19.32 12.43
N LEU A 83 17.59 18.77 12.42
CA LEU A 83 18.03 17.83 11.40
C LEU A 83 17.87 16.38 11.87
N PHE A 84 16.89 15.68 11.29
CA PHE A 84 16.69 14.25 11.53
C PHE A 84 17.61 13.40 10.65
N LYS A 85 18.54 12.67 11.26
CA LYS A 85 19.48 11.78 10.56
C LYS A 85 18.87 10.40 10.28
N GLY A 86 17.73 10.38 9.58
CA GLY A 86 16.98 9.17 9.22
C GLY A 86 15.51 9.24 9.62
N GLY A 87 14.64 8.59 8.83
CA GLY A 87 13.19 8.59 9.06
C GLY A 87 12.76 7.86 10.35
N GLU A 88 13.56 6.91 10.84
CA GLU A 88 13.29 6.18 12.09
C GLU A 88 13.25 7.11 13.30
N HIS A 89 14.15 8.10 13.37
CA HIS A 89 14.17 9.07 14.47
C HIS A 89 13.00 10.05 14.41
N LEU A 90 12.57 10.40 13.19
CA LEU A 90 11.39 11.26 12.99
C LEU A 90 10.11 10.54 13.41
N GLU A 91 10.00 9.23 13.14
CA GLU A 91 8.89 8.40 13.62
C GLU A 91 8.92 8.16 15.12
N GLN A 92 10.08 7.87 15.69
CA GLN A 92 10.21 7.54 17.11
C GLN A 92 9.88 8.74 18.00
N THR A 93 10.01 9.96 17.46
CA THR A 93 9.56 11.19 18.11
C THR A 93 8.04 11.20 18.36
N GLN A 94 7.24 10.49 17.54
CA GLN A 94 5.78 10.40 17.74
C GLN A 94 5.40 9.62 19.00
N SER A 95 6.26 8.69 19.46
CA SER A 95 6.01 7.82 20.60
C SER A 95 6.70 8.30 21.89
N ILE A 96 7.20 9.54 21.89
CA ILE A 96 7.82 10.14 23.08
C ILE A 96 6.71 10.87 23.85
N ASP A 97 6.22 10.25 24.91
CA ASP A 97 5.24 10.83 25.83
C ASP A 97 5.89 11.60 27.00
N THR A 98 7.22 11.57 27.12
CA THR A 98 7.96 12.21 28.23
C THR A 98 9.30 12.75 27.75
N VAL A 99 9.61 13.99 28.13
CA VAL A 99 10.80 14.76 27.72
C VAL A 99 11.83 14.79 28.84
#